data_AF-A0A9E4IFF1-F1
#
_entry.id   AF-A0A9E4IFF1-F1
#
_cell.length_a   1.000
_cell.length_b   1.000
_cell.length_c   1.000
_cell.angle_alpha   90.00
_cell.angle_beta   90.00
_cell.angle_gamma   90.00
#
_symmetry.space_group_name_H-M   'P 1'
#
loop_
_entity.id
_entity.type
_entity.pdbx_description
1 polymer ?
#
loop_
_entity_poly.entity_id
_entity_poly.type
_entity_poly.pdbx_seq_one_letter_code
_entity_poly.pdbx_strand_id
1 'polypeptide(L)' 'MTVTVDLHQAKTHLSKLLDRAHAGEEIILAKAGTPCAVQGPLPLADAGRRPGWP' A
#
# COMPACT_ATOMS: atom_id res chain seq x y z
N MET A 1 -9.75 7.60 -0.61
CA MET A 1 -9.21 8.81 -1.29
C MET A 1 -7.81 8.46 -1.75
N THR A 2 -7.49 8.67 -3.03
CA THR A 2 -6.17 8.34 -3.59
C THR A 2 -5.25 9.55 -3.47
N VAL A 3 -4.09 9.38 -2.84
CA VAL A 3 -3.09 10.44 -2.66
C VAL A 3 -1.78 10.04 -3.29
N THR A 4 -1.18 10.92 -4.08
CA THR A 4 0.12 10.67 -4.71
C THR A 4 1.24 11.29 -3.87
N VAL A 5 2.24 10.50 -3.53
CA VAL A 5 3.39 10.91 -2.72
C VAL A 5 4.68 10.57 -3.46
N ASP A 6 5.65 11.50 -3.45
CA ASP A 6 6.96 11.22 -4.04
C ASP A 6 7.74 10.20 -3.19
N LEU A 7 8.43 9.29 -3.87
CA LEU A 7 9.17 8.19 -3.28
C LEU A 7 10.24 8.67 -2.28
N HIS A 8 10.83 9.85 -2.52
CA HIS A 8 11.81 10.44 -1.61
C HIS A 8 11.20 10.86 -0.27
N GLN A 9 9.98 11.37 -0.29
CA GLN A 9 9.24 11.70 0.92
C GLN A 9 8.71 10.43 1.60
N ALA A 10 8.31 9.44 0.80
CA ALA A 10 7.79 8.18 1.29
C ALA A 10 8.83 7.36 2.06
N LYS A 11 10.07 7.25 1.57
CA LYS A 11 11.14 6.54 2.29
C LYS A 11 11.48 7.15 3.64
N THR A 12 11.22 8.46 3.81
CA THR A 12 11.49 9.20 5.05
C THR A 12 10.34 9.04 6.04
N HIS A 13 9.09 8.96 5.55
CA HIS A 13 7.88 8.92 6.37
C HIS A 13 7.12 7.60 6.28
N LEU A 14 7.83 6.49 6.01
CA LEU A 14 7.20 5.21 5.69
C LEU A 14 6.22 4.74 6.77
N SER A 15 6.57 4.84 8.05
CA SER A 15 5.68 4.45 9.16
C SER A 15 4.35 5.20 9.12
N LYS A 16 4.38 6.52 8.93
CA LYS A 16 3.16 7.33 8.87
C LYS A 16 2.29 6.99 7.65
N LEU A 17 2.92 6.69 6.52
CA LEU A 17 2.20 6.24 5.33
C LEU A 17 1.57 4.86 5.53
N LEU A 18 2.22 3.99 6.32
CA LEU A 18 1.68 2.68 6.66
C LEU A 18 0.46 2.78 7.57
N ASP A 19 0.48 3.67 8.56
CA ASP A 19 -0.68 3.93 9.43
C ASP A 19 -1.89 4.42 8.63
N ARG A 20 -1.64 5.31 7.67
CA ARG A 20 -2.67 5.79 6.74
C ARG A 20 -3.20 4.69 5.83
N ALA A 21 -2.30 3.86 5.28
CA ALA A 21 -2.70 2.70 4.48
C ALA A 21 -3.52 1.70 5.30
N HIS A 22 -3.14 1.42 6.55
CA HIS A 22 -3.91 0.58 7.47
C HIS A 22 -5.27 1.18 7.82
N ALA A 23 -5.39 2.51 7.88
CA ALA A 23 -6.67 3.18 8.07
C ALA A 23 -7.60 3.09 6.84
N GLY A 24 -7.17 2.44 5.76
CA GLY A 24 -7.96 2.25 4.53
C GLY A 24 -7.69 3.30 3.46
N GLU A 25 -6.61 4.07 3.57
CA GLU A 25 -6.22 5.03 2.55
C GLU A 25 -5.37 4.36 1.46
N GLU A 26 -5.53 4.80 0.22
CA GLU A 26 -4.77 4.28 -0.91
C GLU A 26 -3.77 5.33 -1.39
N ILE A 27 -2.49 5.00 -1.33
CA ILE A 27 -1.39 5.95 -1.52
C ILE A 27 -0.59 5.52 -2.74
N ILE A 28 -0.54 6.37 -3.77
CA ILE A 28 0.27 6.16 -4.96
C ILE A 28 1.67 6.69 -4.69
N LEU A 29 2.67 5.82 -4.79
CA LEU A 29 4.08 6.20 -4.71
C LEU A 29 4.58 6.53 -6.11
N ALA A 30 5.03 7.76 -6.31
CA ALA A 30 5.59 8.23 -7.57
C ALA A 30 7.09 8.50 -7.45
N LYS A 31 7.88 8.16 -8.46
CA LYS A 31 9.29 8.51 -8.55
C LYS A 31 9.48 9.54 -9.66
N ALA A 32 9.91 10.76 -9.30
CA ALA A 32 10.13 11.84 -10.26
C ALA A 32 8.88 12.14 -11.12
N GLY A 33 7.69 12.13 -10.49
CA GLY A 33 6.41 12.38 -11.16
C GLY A 33 5.77 11.16 -11.83
N THR A 34 6.48 10.03 -11.94
CA THR A 34 5.94 8.80 -12.53
C THR A 34 5.41 7.87 -11.44
N PRO A 35 4.13 7.45 -11.45
CA PRO A 35 3.61 6.48 -10.49
C PRO A 35 4.31 5.11 -10.66
N CYS A 36 4.74 4.51 -9.56
CA CYS A 36 5.52 3.26 -9.56
C CYS A 36 4.94 2.17 -8.68
N ALA A 37 4.24 2.53 -7.60
CA ALA A 37 3.64 1.57 -6.68
C ALA A 37 2.38 2.15 -6.04
N VAL A 38 1.54 1.28 -5.49
CA VAL A 38 0.40 1.65 -4.67
C VAL A 38 0.57 0.98 -3.31
N GLN A 39 0.45 1.78 -2.26
CA GLN A 39 0.44 1.32 -0.88
C GLN A 39 -0.98 1.49 -0.35
N GLY A 40 -1.63 0.38 -0.04
CA GLY A 40 -2.97 0.33 0.53
C GLY A 40 -3.03 -0.72 1.63
N PRO A 41 -4.18 -0.88 2.29
CA PRO A 41 -4.38 -1.95 3.25
C PRO A 41 -4.15 -3.30 2.56
N LEU A 42 -3.41 -4.19 3.22
CA LEU A 42 -3.33 -5.56 2.75
C LEU A 42 -4.74 -6.17 2.89
N PRO A 43 -5.25 -6.86 1.86
CA PRO A 43 -6.44 -7.67 2.06
C PRO A 43 -6.12 -8.64 3.19
N LEU A 44 -6.95 -8.66 4.23
CA LEU A 44 -6.97 -9.77 5.17
C LEU A 44 -7.10 -10.99 4.28
N ALA A 45 -6.05 -11.81 4.21
CA ALA A 45 -6.15 -13.08 3.55
C ALA A 45 -7.32 -13.76 4.24
N ASP A 46 -8.46 -13.87 3.55
CA ASP A 46 -9.47 -14.82 3.95
C ASP A 46 -8.66 -16.10 4.11
N ALA A 47 -8.57 -16.58 5.35
CA ALA A 47 -7.88 -17.82 5.67
C ALA A 47 -8.69 -19.00 5.11
N GLY A 48 -9.12 -18.89 3.85
CA GLY A 48 -9.57 -19.93 2.95
C GLY A 48 -8.40 -20.87 2.74
N ARG A 49 -8.20 -21.70 3.75
CA ARG A 49 -7.67 -23.05 3.67
C ARG A 49 -8.07 -23.60 2.31
N ARG A 50 -7.10 -23.73 1.39
CA ARG A 50 -7.34 -24.41 0.11
C ARG A 50 -7.78 -25.84 0.44
N PRO A 51 -9.05 -26.23 0.26
CA PRO A 51 -9.47 -27.60 0.47
C PRO A 51 -9.13 -28.37 -0.81
N GLY A 52 -8.21 -29.33 -0.71
CA GLY A 52 -7.90 -30.25 -1.81
C GLY A 52 -6.77 -29.76 -2.71
N TRP A 53 -5.55 -30.14 -2.36
CA TRP A 53 -4.50 -30.38 -3.35
C TRP A 53 -4.61 -31.86 -3.75
N PRO A 54 -4.66 -32.21 -5.05
CA PRO A 54 -4.76 -33.60 -5.52
C PRO A 54 -3.47 -34.41 -5.30
#